data_AF-A0A101RSZ8-F1
#
_entry.id   AF-A0A101RSZ8-F1
#
_cell.length_a   1.000
_cell.length_b   1.000
_cell.length_c   1.000
_cell.angle_alpha   90.00
_cell.angle_beta   90.00
_cell.angle_gamma   90.00
#
_symmetry.space_group_name_H-M   'P 1'
#
loop_
_entity.id
_entity.type
_entity.pdbx_description
1 polymer ?
#
loop_
_entity_poly.entity_id
_entity_poly.type
_entity_poly.pdbx_seq_one_letter_code
_entity_poly.pdbx_strand_id
1 'polypeptide(L)'
;MSQYFDIGDKTVWNPSHGASRLFQRQVSLFEAELELSSGIGSMENDECQINPALFETFVNALLARHRGTSHAVLLALSEGFTATVLVLAERAGIRVDWAQSGAAPDGAVEDAQISAVTRMPALAEGRAWEAGLREKARELGSTCLPDRSPGPADQWPPMQSTK
;
A
#
# COMPACT_ATOMS: atom_id res chain seq x y z
N MET A 1 20.80 -7.86 3.55
CA MET A 1 19.71 -8.85 3.63
C MET A 1 18.40 -8.10 3.43
N SER A 2 17.52 -8.65 2.62
CA SER A 2 16.27 -8.04 2.17
C SER A 2 15.15 -9.05 2.36
N GLN A 3 13.90 -8.58 2.46
CA GLN A 3 12.73 -9.43 2.67
C GLN A 3 11.75 -9.24 1.53
N TYR A 4 11.04 -10.28 1.14
CA TYR A 4 10.19 -10.33 -0.04
C TYR A 4 8.72 -10.28 0.37
N PHE A 5 7.96 -9.44 -0.31
CA PHE A 5 6.50 -9.41 -0.22
C PHE A 5 5.95 -9.83 -1.57
N ASP A 6 5.22 -10.93 -1.59
CA ASP A 6 4.80 -11.62 -2.79
C ASP A 6 3.28 -11.73 -2.88
N ILE A 7 2.76 -11.71 -4.11
CA ILE A 7 1.37 -12.05 -4.43
C ILE A 7 1.41 -13.19 -5.44
N GLY A 8 1.09 -14.40 -4.97
CA GLY A 8 1.37 -15.61 -5.72
C GLY A 8 2.86 -15.70 -6.02
N ASP A 9 3.23 -15.86 -7.29
CA ASP A 9 4.64 -15.99 -7.71
C ASP A 9 5.34 -14.65 -8.01
N LYS A 10 4.73 -13.51 -7.66
CA LYS A 10 5.23 -12.18 -8.01
C LYS A 10 5.63 -11.38 -6.79
N THR A 11 6.90 -11.01 -6.71
CA THR A 11 7.39 -10.02 -5.75
C THR A 11 6.91 -8.62 -6.09
N VAL A 12 6.15 -8.03 -5.18
CA VAL A 12 5.67 -6.64 -5.26
C VAL A 12 6.56 -5.68 -4.47
N TRP A 13 7.32 -6.16 -3.48
CA TRP A 13 8.24 -5.31 -2.71
C TRP A 13 9.38 -6.11 -2.09
N ASN A 14 10.59 -5.54 -2.12
CA ASN A 14 11.79 -6.15 -1.56
C ASN A 14 12.57 -5.15 -0.66
N PRO A 15 12.04 -4.82 0.53
CA PRO A 15 12.68 -3.88 1.45
C PRO A 15 13.85 -4.48 2.24
N SER A 16 14.60 -3.59 2.92
CA SER A 16 15.48 -4.01 4.02
C SER A 16 14.67 -4.55 5.21
N HIS A 17 15.28 -5.39 6.06
CA HIS A 17 14.62 -5.90 7.28
C HIS A 17 14.09 -4.79 8.19
N GLY A 18 14.79 -3.65 8.29
CA GLY A 18 14.36 -2.53 9.12
C GLY A 18 13.03 -1.95 8.65
N ALA A 19 12.92 -1.71 7.34
CA ALA A 19 11.71 -1.21 6.71
C ALA A 19 10.57 -2.24 6.77
N SER A 20 10.86 -3.51 6.48
CA SER A 20 9.87 -4.59 6.59
C SER A 20 9.31 -4.73 8.01
N ARG A 21 10.17 -4.73 9.03
CA ARG A 21 9.74 -4.85 10.43
C ARG A 21 8.90 -3.65 10.88
N LEU A 22 9.26 -2.44 10.45
CA LEU A 22 8.46 -1.25 10.75
C LEU A 22 7.10 -1.34 10.07
N PHE A 23 7.08 -1.74 8.79
CA PHE A 23 5.85 -1.90 8.03
C PHE A 23 4.92 -2.94 8.65
N GLN A 24 5.40 -4.13 9.00
CA GLN A 24 4.59 -5.17 9.66
C GLN A 24 3.98 -4.70 10.99
N ARG A 25 4.70 -3.90 11.78
CA ARG A 25 4.14 -3.31 13.02
C ARG A 25 3.02 -2.32 12.71
N GLN A 26 3.15 -1.54 11.65
CA GLN A 26 2.08 -0.65 11.21
C GLN A 26 0.90 -1.43 10.64
N VAL A 27 1.14 -2.53 9.91
CA VAL A 27 0.07 -3.44 9.47
C VAL A 27 -0.76 -3.89 10.67
N SER A 28 -0.14 -4.47 11.70
CA SER A 28 -0.89 -4.91 12.89
C SER A 28 -1.62 -3.77 13.60
N LEU A 29 -1.06 -2.57 13.63
CA LEU A 29 -1.74 -1.38 14.16
C LEU A 29 -3.00 -1.07 13.36
N PHE A 30 -2.92 -1.00 12.03
CA PHE A 30 -4.07 -0.65 11.19
C PHE A 30 -5.09 -1.78 11.06
N GLU A 31 -4.68 -3.04 11.16
CA GLU A 31 -5.60 -4.18 11.29
C GLU A 31 -6.44 -4.07 12.57
N ALA A 32 -5.83 -3.70 13.69
CA ALA A 32 -6.55 -3.49 14.95
C ALA A 32 -7.48 -2.26 14.87
N GLU A 33 -7.00 -1.16 14.29
CA GLU A 33 -7.78 0.07 14.14
C GLU A 33 -8.96 -0.04 13.16
N LEU A 34 -8.85 -0.91 12.15
CA LEU A 34 -9.92 -1.17 11.17
C LEU A 34 -10.76 -2.39 11.51
N GLU A 35 -10.35 -3.20 12.48
CA GLU A 35 -10.92 -4.52 12.81
C GLU A 35 -11.01 -5.44 11.57
N LEU A 36 -10.04 -5.33 10.67
CA LEU A 36 -9.99 -6.03 9.38
C LEU A 36 -8.62 -6.63 9.16
N SER A 37 -8.57 -7.86 8.63
CA SER A 37 -7.31 -8.44 8.15
C SER A 37 -6.82 -7.69 6.92
N SER A 38 -5.53 -7.38 6.91
CA SER A 38 -4.83 -6.78 5.79
C SER A 38 -4.59 -7.74 4.63
N GLY A 39 -4.69 -9.06 4.87
CA GLY A 39 -4.25 -10.07 3.92
C GLY A 39 -2.73 -10.17 3.79
N ILE A 40 -1.94 -9.39 4.54
CA ILE A 40 -0.48 -9.50 4.59
C ILE A 40 -0.14 -10.60 5.60
N GLY A 41 0.49 -11.67 5.12
CA GLY A 41 0.89 -12.81 5.93
C GLY A 41 2.03 -12.50 6.91
N SER A 42 2.30 -13.45 7.79
CA SER A 42 3.50 -13.39 8.63
C SER A 42 4.77 -13.51 7.78
N MET A 43 5.86 -12.89 8.24
CA MET A 43 7.17 -13.03 7.62
C MET A 43 7.80 -14.38 7.99
N GLU A 44 7.99 -15.25 7.02
CA GLU A 44 8.56 -16.59 7.16
C GLU A 44 9.68 -16.80 6.14
N ASN A 45 10.87 -17.20 6.58
CA ASN A 45 12.05 -17.40 5.71
C ASN A 45 12.37 -16.20 4.80
N ASP A 46 12.21 -14.99 5.32
CA ASP A 46 12.38 -13.72 4.60
C ASP A 46 11.35 -13.47 3.48
N GLU A 47 10.26 -14.24 3.43
CA GLU A 47 9.13 -14.07 2.51
C GLU A 47 7.83 -13.78 3.28
N CYS A 48 6.95 -13.00 2.66
CA CYS A 48 5.63 -12.65 3.17
C CYS A 48 4.62 -12.72 2.03
N GLN A 49 3.61 -13.58 2.18
CA GLN A 49 2.56 -13.75 1.18
C GLN A 49 1.42 -12.77 1.43
N ILE A 50 1.00 -12.07 0.38
CA ILE A 50 -0.13 -11.14 0.40
C ILE A 50 -1.30 -11.79 -0.34
N ASN A 51 -2.42 -11.94 0.36
CA ASN A 51 -3.69 -12.34 -0.24
C ASN A 51 -4.32 -11.14 -0.96
N PRO A 52 -4.48 -11.17 -2.30
CA PRO A 52 -4.90 -10.00 -3.06
C PRO A 52 -6.33 -9.54 -2.74
N ALA A 53 -7.26 -10.45 -2.46
CA ALA A 53 -8.66 -10.10 -2.19
C ALA A 53 -8.83 -9.44 -0.82
N LEU A 54 -8.15 -9.97 0.19
CA LEU A 54 -8.14 -9.36 1.53
C LEU A 54 -7.41 -8.02 1.51
N PHE A 55 -6.28 -7.95 0.80
CA PHE A 55 -5.50 -6.72 0.67
C PHE A 55 -6.26 -5.61 -0.04
N GLU A 56 -7.00 -5.92 -1.12
CA GLU A 56 -7.88 -4.95 -1.77
C GLU A 56 -8.95 -4.39 -0.82
N THR A 57 -9.60 -5.27 -0.06
CA THR A 57 -10.62 -4.87 0.93
C THR A 57 -10.02 -3.94 1.98
N PHE A 58 -8.85 -4.29 2.49
CA PHE A 58 -8.13 -3.49 3.48
C PHE A 58 -7.71 -2.12 2.94
N VAL A 59 -7.14 -2.05 1.73
CA VAL A 59 -6.72 -0.80 1.09
C VAL A 59 -7.92 0.15 0.93
N ASN A 60 -9.05 -0.37 0.47
CA ASN A 60 -10.27 0.42 0.30
C ASN A 60 -10.83 0.93 1.64
N ALA A 61 -10.82 0.09 2.69
CA ALA A 61 -11.23 0.49 4.03
C ALA A 61 -10.31 1.57 4.63
N LEU A 62 -8.99 1.43 4.45
CA LEU A 62 -7.99 2.40 4.90
C LEU A 62 -8.23 3.77 4.26
N LEU A 63 -8.51 3.81 2.95
CA LEU A 63 -8.82 5.06 2.23
C LEU A 63 -10.15 5.67 2.66
N ALA A 64 -11.18 4.85 2.88
CA ALA A 64 -12.46 5.33 3.38
C ALA A 64 -12.31 5.99 4.75
N ARG A 65 -11.55 5.37 5.67
CA ARG A 65 -11.24 5.96 6.99
C ARG A 65 -10.46 7.28 6.87
N HIS A 66 -9.45 7.32 5.99
CA HIS A 66 -8.65 8.52 5.76
C HIS A 66 -9.48 9.69 5.24
N ARG A 67 -10.47 9.45 4.38
CA ARG A 67 -11.38 10.48 3.86
C ARG A 67 -12.47 10.89 4.86
N GLY A 68 -12.90 9.94 5.70
CA GLY A 68 -13.90 10.18 6.73
C GLY A 68 -13.40 11.03 7.89
N THR A 69 -12.08 11.20 8.05
CA THR A 69 -11.48 11.99 9.13
C THR A 69 -10.87 13.30 8.63
N SER A 70 -11.17 14.40 9.34
CA SER A 70 -10.50 15.69 9.17
C SER A 70 -9.41 15.93 10.22
N HIS A 71 -9.10 14.93 11.05
CA HIS A 71 -8.16 15.07 12.16
C HIS A 71 -6.71 15.05 11.67
N ALA A 72 -6.10 16.24 11.53
CA ALA A 72 -4.77 16.44 10.94
C ALA A 72 -3.67 15.53 11.49
N VAL A 73 -3.64 15.26 12.80
CA VAL A 73 -2.63 14.38 13.41
C VAL A 73 -2.78 12.93 12.96
N LEU A 74 -4.02 12.42 12.86
CA LEU A 74 -4.26 11.05 12.40
C LEU A 74 -3.82 10.91 10.95
N LEU A 75 -4.18 11.89 10.12
CA LEU A 75 -3.76 11.94 8.71
C LEU A 75 -2.24 11.91 8.57
N ALA A 76 -1.51 12.74 9.33
CA ALA A 76 -0.05 12.79 9.27
C ALA A 76 0.62 11.48 9.75
N LEU A 77 0.10 10.86 10.81
CA LEU A 77 0.64 9.60 11.32
C LEU A 77 0.43 8.42 10.37
N SER A 78 -0.66 8.44 9.60
CA SER A 78 -1.05 7.35 8.70
C SER A 78 -0.56 7.54 7.25
N GLU A 79 -0.20 8.77 6.85
CA GLU A 79 0.18 9.11 5.47
C GLU A 79 1.25 8.20 4.88
N GLY A 80 2.37 7.98 5.59
CA GLY A 80 3.47 7.16 5.08
C GLY A 80 3.09 5.67 4.91
N PHE A 81 2.26 5.15 5.80
CA PHE A 81 1.75 3.79 5.71
C PHE A 81 0.78 3.65 4.53
N THR A 82 -0.19 4.54 4.44
CA THR A 82 -1.19 4.56 3.35
C THR A 82 -0.51 4.70 2.00
N ALA A 83 0.50 5.57 1.87
CA ALA A 83 1.29 5.71 0.64
C ALA A 83 1.96 4.38 0.24
N THR A 84 2.56 3.69 1.21
CA THR A 84 3.25 2.40 0.96
C THR A 84 2.27 1.32 0.53
N VAL A 85 1.15 1.19 1.24
CA VAL A 85 0.08 0.22 0.93
C VAL A 85 -0.48 0.44 -0.49
N LEU A 86 -0.65 1.70 -0.90
CA LEU A 86 -1.09 2.05 -2.26
C LEU A 86 -0.08 1.62 -3.33
N VAL A 87 1.22 1.79 -3.08
CA VAL A 87 2.27 1.31 -4.00
C VAL A 87 2.20 -0.20 -4.15
N LEU A 88 2.01 -0.94 -3.05
CA LEU A 88 1.84 -2.40 -3.10
C LEU A 88 0.59 -2.79 -3.89
N ALA A 89 -0.53 -2.10 -3.68
CA ALA A 89 -1.78 -2.35 -4.40
C ALA A 89 -1.64 -2.09 -5.91
N GLU A 90 -0.98 -1.00 -6.30
CA GLU A 90 -0.69 -0.71 -7.70
C GLU A 90 0.19 -1.80 -8.33
N ARG A 91 1.24 -2.24 -7.62
CA ARG A 91 2.12 -3.31 -8.08
C ARG A 91 1.43 -4.67 -8.14
N ALA A 92 0.43 -4.89 -7.30
CA ALA A 92 -0.45 -6.05 -7.32
C ALA A 92 -1.44 -6.03 -8.49
N GLY A 93 -1.60 -4.89 -9.19
CA GLY A 93 -2.65 -4.70 -10.20
C GLY A 93 -4.03 -4.47 -9.61
N ILE A 94 -4.12 -4.20 -8.30
CA ILE A 94 -5.37 -3.87 -7.61
C ILE A 94 -5.77 -2.44 -7.99
N ARG A 95 -6.98 -2.30 -8.53
CA ARG A 95 -7.53 -0.99 -8.89
C ARG A 95 -8.15 -0.35 -7.67
N VAL A 96 -7.43 0.59 -7.09
CA VAL A 96 -7.94 1.43 -6.01
C VAL A 96 -9.01 2.36 -6.58
N ASP A 97 -10.24 2.26 -6.05
CA ASP A 97 -11.31 3.17 -6.46
C ASP A 97 -11.14 4.52 -5.75
N TRP A 98 -10.61 5.48 -6.49
CA TRP A 98 -10.44 6.84 -6.00
C TRP A 98 -11.75 7.65 -5.99
N ALA A 99 -12.81 7.20 -6.67
CA ALA A 99 -14.04 7.97 -6.89
C ALA A 99 -15.24 7.49 -6.06
N GLN A 100 -15.38 6.19 -5.78
CA GLN A 100 -16.53 5.64 -5.03
C GLN A 100 -16.41 5.77 -3.51
N SER A 101 -15.20 5.89 -2.95
CA SER A 101 -15.01 5.93 -1.49
C SER A 101 -15.26 7.32 -0.86
N GLY A 102 -16.25 8.04 -1.41
CA GLY A 102 -16.92 9.21 -0.79
C GLY A 102 -18.35 8.92 -0.32
N ALA A 103 -18.87 7.71 -0.58
CA ALA A 103 -20.11 7.24 0.04
C ALA A 103 -19.77 6.62 1.40
N ALA A 104 -19.97 7.38 2.47
CA ALA A 104 -19.87 6.86 3.82
C ALA A 104 -20.81 5.64 3.98
N PRO A 105 -20.39 4.55 4.64
CA PRO A 105 -21.34 3.60 5.19
C PRO A 105 -22.13 4.35 6.27
N ASP A 106 -23.45 4.33 6.14
CA ASP A 106 -24.39 4.85 7.14
C ASP A 106 -24.28 3.97 8.40
N GLY A 107 -23.34 4.33 9.27
CA GLY A 107 -23.04 3.64 10.51
C GLY A 107 -22.53 4.68 11.49
N ALA A 108 -23.43 5.14 12.34
CA ALA A 108 -23.16 6.11 13.39
C ALA A 108 -21.98 5.64 14.26
N VAL A 109 -20.84 6.31 14.13
CA VAL A 109 -19.83 6.38 15.17
C VAL A 109 -20.00 7.75 15.79
N GLU A 110 -20.75 7.81 16.89
CA GLU A 110 -20.79 8.98 17.75
C GLU A 110 -19.40 9.16 18.36
N ASP A 111 -18.62 10.09 17.80
CA ASP A 111 -17.90 11.04 18.63
C ASP A 111 -17.50 12.30 17.85
N ALA A 112 -17.75 13.44 18.49
CA ALA A 112 -17.39 14.81 18.12
C ALA A 112 -18.11 15.44 16.91
N GLN A 113 -19.28 16.03 17.18
CA GLN A 113 -19.87 17.07 16.34
C GLN A 113 -18.91 18.25 16.14
N ILE A 114 -18.52 18.53 14.89
CA ILE A 114 -18.16 19.88 14.46
C ILE A 114 -18.98 20.22 13.20
N SER A 115 -20.03 20.99 13.45
CA SER A 115 -20.84 21.84 12.57
C SER A 115 -20.82 21.61 11.04
N ALA A 116 -22.01 21.33 10.50
CA ALA A 116 -22.33 21.00 9.10
C ALA A 116 -22.21 22.15 8.07
N VAL A 117 -21.31 23.12 8.25
CA VAL A 117 -21.10 24.22 7.28
C VAL A 117 -19.88 23.99 6.37
N THR A 118 -19.04 22.99 6.64
CA THR A 118 -17.72 22.79 5.98
C THR A 118 -17.71 21.62 4.99
N ARG A 119 -18.78 21.38 4.22
CA ARG A 119 -18.78 20.25 3.26
C ARG A 119 -17.96 20.53 1.99
N MET A 120 -17.88 21.79 1.55
CA MET A 120 -17.15 22.16 0.33
C MET A 120 -15.62 22.36 0.51
N PRO A 121 -15.11 22.91 1.63
CA PRO A 121 -13.66 23.00 1.86
C PRO A 121 -13.02 21.63 2.07
N ALA A 122 -13.67 20.74 2.84
CA ALA A 122 -13.19 19.40 3.13
C ALA A 122 -13.00 18.53 1.87
N LEU A 123 -13.85 18.71 0.85
CA LEU A 123 -13.71 17.98 -0.42
C LEU A 123 -12.52 18.50 -1.26
N ALA A 124 -12.24 19.81 -1.22
CA ALA A 124 -11.09 20.40 -1.91
C ALA A 124 -9.77 20.04 -1.22
N GLU A 125 -9.74 20.09 0.12
CA GLU A 125 -8.62 19.65 0.95
C GLU A 125 -8.36 18.14 0.77
N GLY A 126 -9.42 17.32 0.75
CA GLY A 126 -9.34 15.89 0.45
C GLY A 126 -8.74 15.61 -0.93
N ARG A 127 -9.14 16.36 -1.97
CA ARG A 127 -8.56 16.21 -3.32
C ARG A 127 -7.10 16.66 -3.42
N ALA A 128 -6.71 17.73 -2.72
CA ALA A 128 -5.33 18.19 -2.66
C ALA A 128 -4.44 17.17 -1.93
N TRP A 129 -4.93 16.62 -0.82
CA TRP A 129 -4.28 15.53 -0.10
C TRP A 129 -4.14 14.27 -0.95
N GLU A 130 -5.18 13.82 -1.64
CA GLU A 130 -5.09 12.65 -2.54
C GLU A 130 -4.04 12.83 -3.64
N ALA A 131 -3.91 14.05 -4.16
CA ALA A 131 -2.86 14.37 -5.12
C ALA A 131 -1.46 14.28 -4.50
N GLY A 132 -1.29 14.82 -3.28
CA GLY A 132 -0.05 14.71 -2.52
C GLY A 132 0.31 13.26 -2.19
N LEU A 133 -0.66 12.45 -1.79
CA LEU A 133 -0.46 11.04 -1.49
C LEU A 133 -0.11 10.23 -2.75
N ARG A 134 -0.76 10.49 -3.88
CA ARG A 134 -0.39 9.88 -5.16
C ARG A 134 1.04 10.24 -5.56
N GLU A 135 1.45 11.48 -5.32
CA GLU A 135 2.82 11.90 -5.60
C GLU A 135 3.82 11.20 -4.67
N LYS A 136 3.53 11.14 -3.37
CA LYS A 136 4.34 10.38 -2.40
C LYS A 136 4.43 8.89 -2.75
N ALA A 137 3.33 8.28 -3.18
CA ALA A 137 3.32 6.90 -3.65
C ALA A 137 4.23 6.73 -4.89
N ARG A 138 4.19 7.65 -5.85
CA ARG A 138 5.10 7.64 -7.02
C ARG A 138 6.57 7.78 -6.61
N GLU A 139 6.86 8.70 -5.69
CA GLU A 139 8.22 8.88 -5.14
C GLU A 139 8.72 7.57 -4.52
N LEU A 140 7.95 6.95 -3.64
CA LEU A 140 8.30 5.68 -2.97
C LEU A 140 8.40 4.52 -3.97
N GLY A 141 7.52 4.50 -4.97
CA GLY A 141 7.53 3.50 -6.04
C GLY A 141 8.81 3.51 -6.85
N SER A 142 9.42 4.68 -7.06
CA SER A 142 10.69 4.85 -7.76
C SER A 142 11.90 4.34 -6.98
N THR A 143 11.83 4.29 -5.65
CA THR A 143 12.95 3.89 -4.78
C THR A 143 13.08 2.38 -4.61
N CYS A 144 12.03 1.62 -4.98
CA CYS A 144 11.90 0.19 -4.65
C CYS A 144 11.72 -0.71 -5.89
N LEU A 145 12.36 -0.41 -7.02
CA LEU A 145 12.29 -1.26 -8.22
C LEU A 145 12.73 -2.70 -7.88
N PRO A 146 12.00 -3.74 -8.32
CA PRO A 146 12.54 -5.09 -8.29
C PRO A 146 13.79 -5.12 -9.19
N ASP A 147 14.86 -5.72 -8.69
CA ASP A 147 16.07 -5.99 -9.46
C ASP A 147 15.68 -6.82 -10.69
N ARG A 148 15.53 -6.16 -11.83
CA ARG A 148 15.37 -6.82 -13.12
C ARG A 148 16.76 -7.12 -13.67
N SER A 149 17.50 -7.97 -12.98
CA SER A 149 18.70 -8.59 -13.55
C SER A 149 18.27 -9.56 -14.65
N PRO A 150 18.58 -9.31 -15.94
CA PRO A 150 18.46 -10.35 -16.93
C PRO A 150 19.60 -11.36 -16.65
N GLY A 151 19.23 -12.60 -16.30
CA GLY A 151 20.20 -13.69 -16.20
C GLY A 151 20.99 -13.84 -17.51
N PRO A 152 22.29 -14.18 -17.47
CA PRO A 152 23.14 -14.22 -18.65
C PRO A 152 22.81 -15.46 -19.49
N ALA A 153 21.84 -15.35 -20.40
CA ALA A 153 21.47 -16.43 -21.32
C ALA A 153 22.12 -16.29 -22.72
N ASP A 154 23.08 -15.38 -22.90
CA ASP A 154 23.67 -15.07 -24.23
C ASP A 154 25.19 -15.26 -24.31
N GLN A 155 25.76 -16.16 -23.51
CA GLN A 155 27.20 -16.43 -23.54
C GLN A 155 27.49 -17.93 -23.61
N TRP A 156 27.23 -18.51 -24.79
CA TRP A 156 27.83 -19.79 -25.19
C TRP A 156 28.74 -19.55 -26.42
N PRO A 157 30.01 -20.01 -26.42
CA PRO A 157 30.91 -19.80 -27.54
C PRO A 157 30.55 -20.73 -28.72
N PRO A 158 30.87 -20.36 -29.98
CA PRO A 158 30.60 -21.23 -31.12
C PRO A 158 31.39 -22.54 -31.00
N MET A 159 30.70 -23.69 -31.07
CA MET A 159 31.33 -25.00 -31.18
C MET A 159 32.20 -25.01 -32.45
N GLN A 160 33.51 -25.17 -32.27
CA GLN A 160 34.40 -25.42 -33.38
C GLN A 160 34.12 -26.80 -33.96
N SER A 161 33.71 -26.81 -35.23
CA SER A 161 33.59 -28.01 -36.03
C SER A 161 34.99 -28.54 -36.34
N THR A 162 35.35 -29.68 -35.74
CA THR A 162 36.56 -30.43 -36.09
C THR A 162 36.15 -31.61 -36.97
N LYS A 163 36.62 -31.53 -38.22
CA LYS A 163 36.85 -32.57 -39.24
C LYS A 163 36.02 -33.85 -39.26
#